data_AF-A0A1Z8Z552-F1
#
_entry.id   AF-A0A1Z8Z552-F1
#
_cell.length_a   1.000
_cell.length_b   1.000
_cell.length_c   1.000
_cell.angle_alpha   90.00
_cell.angle_beta   90.00
_cell.angle_gamma   90.00
#
_symmetry.space_group_name_H-M   'P 1'
#
loop_
_entity.id
_entity.type
_entity.pdbx_description
1 polymer ?
#
loop_
_entity_poly.entity_id
_entity_poly.type
_entity_poly.pdbx_seq_one_letter_code
_entity_poly.pdbx_strand_id
1 'polypeptide(L)'
;MAKNLLYQFDTDEVASVFDSVVAYDGGADHVTGIANVTSDNVSPMVDGCIYTRGPKDKQNTAIFVGGSSLSAGELVFEAVKKRFFSGFRVSVMLDSNGANTTAAAAVANIVNVCNVKGKKAIILGGTGPVGQRAAALLAGEGASVFITSRSVEKASNTAGLIKNRFKVECGALAGGSDLERRTAIEGASIVVSTGASGVVLLDENDWKDSQSIEVLCDANAMPPLGIGGIEMNDKATERHGKKAFGSIGFGGLKIAVHRACIGQLFENNQNLFDAEEVYSMAKKML
;
A
#
# COMPACT_ATOMS: atom_id res chain seq x y z
N MET A 1 -32.84 -4.10 -8.56
CA MET A 1 -31.63 -3.25 -8.61
C MET A 1 -30.59 -3.97 -9.45
N ALA A 2 -29.75 -3.23 -10.20
CA ALA A 2 -28.63 -3.83 -10.91
C ALA A 2 -27.65 -4.45 -9.92
N LYS A 3 -27.04 -5.58 -10.29
CA LYS A 3 -26.02 -6.25 -9.48
C LYS A 3 -24.69 -5.49 -9.50
N ASN A 4 -24.01 -5.41 -8.36
CA ASN A 4 -22.66 -4.85 -8.24
C ASN A 4 -21.63 -5.86 -8.78
N LEU A 5 -21.12 -5.58 -9.98
CA LEU A 5 -20.17 -6.43 -10.68
C LEU A 5 -18.76 -5.85 -10.53
N LEU A 6 -17.88 -6.58 -9.84
CA LEU A 6 -16.47 -6.25 -9.78
C LEU A 6 -15.69 -7.11 -10.77
N TYR A 7 -14.95 -6.47 -11.67
CA TYR A 7 -13.97 -7.15 -12.51
C TYR A 7 -12.59 -6.98 -11.89
N GLN A 8 -12.04 -8.09 -11.39
CA GLN A 8 -10.69 -8.14 -10.82
C GLN A 8 -9.71 -8.45 -11.96
N PHE A 9 -8.98 -7.43 -12.38
CA PHE A 9 -7.90 -7.53 -13.36
C PHE A 9 -6.59 -7.77 -12.62
N ASP A 10 -6.13 -9.01 -12.68
CA ASP A 10 -4.93 -9.46 -11.99
C ASP A 10 -3.79 -9.66 -12.98
N THR A 11 -2.60 -9.14 -12.65
CA THR A 11 -1.42 -9.27 -13.51
C THR A 11 -0.76 -10.64 -13.40
N ASP A 12 -1.07 -11.40 -12.34
CA ASP A 12 -0.49 -12.72 -12.11
C ASP A 12 -1.23 -13.80 -12.91
N GLU A 13 -0.66 -15.01 -12.97
CA GLU A 13 -1.23 -16.15 -13.68
C GLU A 13 -2.58 -16.64 -13.11
N VAL A 14 -2.83 -16.32 -11.84
CA VAL A 14 -4.07 -16.63 -11.13
C VAL A 14 -4.51 -15.39 -10.38
N ALA A 15 -5.79 -15.04 -10.53
CA ALA A 15 -6.38 -13.92 -9.79
C ALA A 15 -6.37 -14.21 -8.27
N SER A 16 -5.91 -13.22 -7.50
CA SER A 16 -5.81 -13.29 -6.04
C SER A 16 -7.14 -13.66 -5.37
N VAL A 17 -7.12 -14.79 -4.65
CA VAL A 17 -8.24 -15.23 -3.80
C VAL A 17 -8.46 -14.26 -2.64
N PHE A 18 -7.38 -13.68 -2.11
CA PHE A 18 -7.46 -12.71 -1.02
C PHE A 18 -8.33 -11.51 -1.44
N ASP A 19 -8.06 -10.94 -2.62
CA ASP A 19 -8.78 -9.77 -3.11
C ASP A 19 -10.23 -10.12 -3.45
N SER A 20 -10.49 -11.31 -3.99
CA SER A 20 -11.85 -11.80 -4.19
C SER A 20 -12.67 -11.88 -2.89
N VAL A 21 -12.10 -12.43 -1.81
CA VAL A 21 -12.79 -12.51 -0.51
C VAL A 21 -13.09 -11.11 0.03
N VAL A 22 -12.10 -10.22 0.03
CA VAL A 22 -12.26 -8.85 0.53
C VAL A 22 -13.25 -8.04 -0.32
N ALA A 23 -13.30 -8.30 -1.63
CA ALA A 23 -14.25 -7.67 -2.53
C ALA A 23 -15.70 -8.07 -2.24
N TYR A 24 -15.97 -9.36 -2.00
CA TYR A 24 -17.29 -9.81 -1.58
C TYR A 24 -17.69 -9.20 -0.23
N ASP A 25 -16.79 -9.23 0.75
CA ASP A 25 -17.02 -8.62 2.06
C ASP A 25 -17.16 -7.08 1.99
N GLY A 26 -16.65 -6.46 0.91
CA GLY A 26 -16.75 -5.04 0.62
C GLY A 26 -18.03 -4.62 -0.11
N GLY A 27 -18.89 -5.55 -0.50
CA GLY A 27 -20.21 -5.26 -1.09
C GLY A 27 -20.35 -5.51 -2.59
N ALA A 28 -19.41 -6.23 -3.22
CA ALA A 28 -19.61 -6.76 -4.56
C ALA A 28 -20.64 -7.91 -4.53
N ASP A 29 -21.61 -7.91 -5.45
CA ASP A 29 -22.52 -9.05 -5.62
C ASP A 29 -21.82 -10.21 -6.36
N HIS A 30 -20.97 -9.86 -7.33
CA HIS A 30 -20.20 -10.81 -8.13
C HIS A 30 -18.80 -10.28 -8.39
N VAL A 31 -17.81 -11.14 -8.19
CA VAL A 31 -16.41 -10.87 -8.54
C VAL A 31 -16.02 -11.80 -9.70
N THR A 32 -15.58 -11.22 -10.80
CA THR A 32 -15.04 -11.94 -11.96
C THR A 32 -13.53 -11.70 -12.02
N GLY A 33 -12.75 -12.69 -11.58
CA GLY A 33 -11.29 -12.68 -11.66
C GLY A 33 -10.80 -12.99 -13.06
N ILE A 34 -9.99 -12.09 -13.62
CA ILE A 34 -9.31 -12.25 -14.89
C ILE A 34 -7.81 -12.15 -14.63
N ALA A 35 -7.08 -13.22 -14.93
CA ALA A 35 -5.64 -13.31 -14.74
C ALA A 35 -4.88 -12.91 -16.01
N ASN A 36 -3.56 -12.76 -15.89
CA ASN A 36 -2.64 -12.38 -16.98
C ASN A 36 -3.03 -11.07 -17.69
N VAL A 37 -3.60 -10.12 -16.95
CA VAL A 37 -3.97 -8.83 -17.50
C VAL A 37 -2.73 -7.97 -17.67
N THR A 38 -2.58 -7.35 -18.84
CA THR A 38 -1.49 -6.46 -19.19
C THR A 38 -2.03 -5.13 -19.70
N SER A 39 -1.18 -4.10 -19.79
CA SER A 39 -1.55 -2.82 -20.40
C SER A 39 -2.07 -2.96 -21.83
N ASP A 40 -1.63 -4.00 -22.53
CA ASP A 40 -1.91 -4.20 -23.95
C ASP A 40 -3.25 -4.92 -24.19
N ASN A 41 -3.65 -5.81 -23.26
CA ASN A 41 -4.86 -6.61 -23.41
C ASN A 41 -6.06 -6.10 -22.60
N VAL A 42 -5.88 -5.12 -21.69
CA VAL A 42 -6.96 -4.66 -20.80
C VAL A 42 -8.03 -3.83 -21.51
N SER A 43 -7.71 -3.18 -22.63
CA SER A 43 -8.62 -2.23 -23.30
C SER A 43 -9.98 -2.85 -23.71
N PRO A 44 -10.04 -4.01 -24.39
CA PRO A 44 -11.31 -4.67 -24.69
C PRO A 44 -12.10 -5.10 -23.44
N MET A 45 -11.42 -5.39 -22.32
CA MET A 45 -12.09 -5.73 -21.06
C MET A 45 -12.78 -4.52 -20.45
N VAL A 46 -12.11 -3.36 -20.51
CA VAL A 46 -12.67 -2.07 -20.09
C VAL A 46 -13.85 -1.67 -20.97
N ASP A 47 -13.79 -1.94 -22.28
CA ASP A 47 -14.93 -1.73 -23.19
C ASP A 47 -16.17 -2.49 -22.72
N GLY A 48 -15.99 -3.76 -22.33
CA GLY A 48 -17.05 -4.57 -21.73
C GLY A 48 -17.63 -3.94 -20.44
N CYS A 49 -16.82 -3.24 -19.66
CA CYS A 49 -17.28 -2.55 -18.45
C CYS A 49 -18.05 -1.26 -18.76
N ILE A 50 -17.61 -0.48 -19.76
CA ILE A 50 -18.13 0.89 -20.00
C ILE A 50 -19.26 0.94 -21.04
N TYR A 51 -19.40 -0.02 -21.95
CA TYR A 51 -20.45 0.00 -22.99
C TYR A 51 -21.71 -0.80 -22.64
N THR A 52 -21.69 -1.62 -21.59
CA THR A 52 -22.76 -2.59 -21.31
C THR A 52 -23.86 -2.08 -20.38
N ARG A 53 -23.66 -0.94 -19.70
CA ARG A 53 -24.66 -0.31 -18.83
C ARG A 53 -24.87 1.17 -19.16
N GLY A 54 -26.14 1.58 -19.10
CA GLY A 54 -26.56 2.97 -19.27
C GLY A 54 -26.11 3.84 -18.08
N PRO A 55 -26.13 5.19 -18.22
CA PRO A 55 -25.52 6.11 -17.26
C PRO A 55 -25.87 5.88 -15.78
N LYS A 56 -27.14 5.60 -15.47
CA LYS A 56 -27.62 5.37 -14.11
C LYS A 56 -27.05 4.10 -13.46
N ASP A 57 -26.84 3.05 -14.26
CA ASP A 57 -26.40 1.74 -13.77
C ASP A 57 -24.89 1.53 -13.92
N LYS A 58 -24.15 2.49 -14.49
CA LYS A 58 -22.69 2.43 -14.64
C LYS A 58 -21.99 2.27 -13.29
N GLN A 59 -22.50 2.91 -12.24
CA GLN A 59 -21.94 2.80 -10.90
C GLN A 59 -21.98 1.37 -10.35
N ASN A 60 -22.86 0.51 -10.85
CA ASN A 60 -22.93 -0.88 -10.38
C ASN A 60 -21.88 -1.78 -11.05
N THR A 61 -21.01 -1.25 -11.92
CA THR A 61 -19.85 -1.98 -12.46
C THR A 61 -18.59 -1.27 -11.98
N ALA A 62 -17.60 -2.03 -11.53
CA ALA A 62 -16.32 -1.48 -11.09
C ALA A 62 -15.16 -2.37 -11.50
N ILE A 63 -13.95 -1.80 -11.48
CA ILE A 63 -12.71 -2.50 -11.79
C ILE A 63 -11.80 -2.48 -10.55
N PHE A 64 -11.16 -3.60 -10.27
CA PHE A 64 -10.07 -3.70 -9.30
C PHE A 64 -8.82 -4.22 -10.03
N VAL A 65 -7.69 -3.54 -9.87
CA VAL A 65 -6.40 -3.94 -10.44
C VAL A 65 -5.52 -4.50 -9.33
N GLY A 66 -5.15 -5.76 -9.45
CA GLY A 66 -4.42 -6.54 -8.45
C GLY A 66 -3.05 -7.03 -8.91
N GLY A 67 -2.66 -8.20 -8.42
CA GLY A 67 -1.41 -8.89 -8.76
C GLY A 67 -0.20 -8.54 -7.91
N SER A 68 0.86 -9.31 -8.06
CA SER A 68 2.06 -9.25 -7.20
C SER A 68 3.03 -8.14 -7.58
N SER A 69 3.02 -7.70 -8.83
CA SER A 69 3.92 -6.68 -9.37
C SER A 69 3.26 -5.31 -9.38
N LEU A 70 3.69 -4.43 -8.48
CA LEU A 70 3.17 -3.06 -8.41
C LEU A 70 3.34 -2.29 -9.72
N SER A 71 4.49 -2.42 -10.39
CA SER A 71 4.73 -1.72 -11.66
C SER A 71 3.83 -2.24 -12.78
N ALA A 72 3.56 -3.55 -12.82
CA ALA A 72 2.61 -4.11 -13.78
C ALA A 72 1.18 -3.63 -13.49
N GLY A 73 0.78 -3.62 -12.21
CA GLY A 73 -0.51 -3.09 -11.76
C GLY A 73 -0.68 -1.61 -12.11
N GLU A 74 0.34 -0.78 -11.91
CA GLU A 74 0.33 0.64 -12.31
C GLU A 74 0.14 0.80 -13.82
N LEU A 75 0.82 -0.01 -14.65
CA LEU A 75 0.66 0.03 -16.10
C LEU A 75 -0.76 -0.35 -16.55
N VAL A 76 -1.35 -1.38 -15.94
CA VAL A 76 -2.74 -1.79 -16.19
C VAL A 76 -3.72 -0.70 -15.73
N PHE A 77 -3.53 -0.15 -14.53
CA PHE A 77 -4.37 0.91 -13.99
C PHE A 77 -4.35 2.18 -14.86
N GLU A 78 -3.18 2.58 -15.34
CA GLU A 78 -3.06 3.69 -16.31
C GLU A 78 -3.73 3.36 -17.65
N ALA A 79 -3.60 2.14 -18.16
CA ALA A 79 -4.27 1.72 -19.39
C ALA A 79 -5.81 1.73 -19.24
N VAL A 80 -6.33 1.30 -18.09
CA VAL A 80 -7.77 1.40 -17.76
C VAL A 80 -8.23 2.85 -17.80
N LYS A 81 -7.52 3.75 -17.09
CA LYS A 81 -7.87 5.17 -17.05
C LYS A 81 -7.81 5.83 -18.43
N LYS A 82 -6.79 5.50 -19.23
CA LYS A 82 -6.64 6.00 -20.62
C LYS A 82 -7.75 5.54 -21.55
N ARG A 83 -8.35 4.37 -21.27
CA ARG A 83 -9.45 3.84 -22.09
C ARG A 83 -10.78 4.56 -21.84
N PHE A 84 -10.94 5.20 -20.68
CA PHE A 84 -12.12 6.01 -20.38
C PHE A 84 -12.20 7.27 -21.25
N PHE A 85 -13.41 7.68 -21.63
CA PHE A 85 -13.65 8.91 -22.38
C PHE A 85 -15.04 9.47 -22.08
N SER A 86 -15.18 10.80 -22.01
CA SER A 86 -16.45 11.45 -21.65
C SER A 86 -17.08 10.80 -20.39
N GLY A 87 -18.38 10.47 -20.40
CA GLY A 87 -19.07 9.71 -19.36
C GLY A 87 -18.93 8.18 -19.44
N PHE A 88 -18.17 7.64 -20.40
CA PHE A 88 -17.92 6.20 -20.53
C PHE A 88 -16.77 5.79 -19.63
N ARG A 89 -17.12 5.61 -18.35
CA ARG A 89 -16.21 5.21 -17.28
C ARG A 89 -16.95 4.49 -16.17
N VAL A 90 -16.17 3.77 -15.37
CA VAL A 90 -16.56 3.12 -14.12
C VAL A 90 -15.52 3.45 -13.07
N SER A 91 -15.85 3.24 -11.80
CA SER A 91 -14.87 3.41 -10.73
C SER A 91 -13.81 2.32 -10.80
N VAL A 92 -12.57 2.65 -10.44
CA VAL A 92 -11.44 1.71 -10.45
C VAL A 92 -10.55 1.88 -9.23
N MET A 93 -10.06 0.76 -8.69
CA MET A 93 -9.10 0.70 -7.58
C MET A 93 -7.83 -0.05 -8.00
N LEU A 94 -6.66 0.38 -7.52
CA LEU A 94 -5.38 -0.33 -7.63
C LEU A 94 -4.91 -0.76 -6.23
N ASP A 95 -4.61 -2.04 -6.04
CA ASP A 95 -4.03 -2.54 -4.78
C ASP A 95 -3.19 -3.82 -4.95
N SER A 96 -2.21 -3.81 -5.85
CA SER A 96 -1.30 -4.93 -6.10
C SER A 96 -0.65 -5.46 -4.80
N ASN A 97 -1.00 -6.69 -4.41
CA ASN A 97 -0.59 -7.34 -3.17
C ASN A 97 -0.80 -6.48 -1.90
N GLY A 98 -1.85 -5.67 -1.87
CA GLY A 98 -2.16 -4.81 -0.73
C GLY A 98 -1.21 -3.62 -0.59
N ALA A 99 -0.46 -3.24 -1.62
CA ALA A 99 0.54 -2.18 -1.55
C ALA A 99 -0.04 -0.85 -1.02
N ASN A 100 -1.17 -0.42 -1.57
CA ASN A 100 -1.80 0.84 -1.23
C ASN A 100 -2.49 0.74 0.14
N THR A 101 -3.30 -0.30 0.36
CA THR A 101 -4.09 -0.44 1.59
C THR A 101 -3.22 -0.72 2.83
N THR A 102 -2.15 -1.51 2.70
CA THR A 102 -1.22 -1.79 3.80
C THR A 102 -0.42 -0.56 4.17
N ALA A 103 0.15 0.14 3.18
CA ALA A 103 0.88 1.37 3.42
C ALA A 103 -0.01 2.46 4.00
N ALA A 104 -1.22 2.63 3.46
CA ALA A 104 -2.19 3.59 3.96
C ALA A 104 -2.55 3.33 5.42
N ALA A 105 -2.85 2.08 5.78
CA ALA A 105 -3.19 1.72 7.15
C ALA A 105 -2.02 1.92 8.12
N ALA A 106 -0.81 1.49 7.74
CA ALA A 106 0.39 1.67 8.56
C ALA A 106 0.68 3.16 8.79
N VAL A 107 0.75 3.96 7.72
CA VAL A 107 1.07 5.38 7.81
C VAL A 107 -0.03 6.14 8.57
N ALA A 108 -1.32 5.84 8.34
CA ALA A 108 -2.42 6.48 9.06
C ALA A 108 -2.31 6.24 10.58
N ASN A 109 -1.98 5.01 11.00
CA ASN A 109 -1.76 4.71 12.42
C ASN A 109 -0.53 5.44 12.99
N ILE A 110 0.57 5.51 12.23
CA ILE A 110 1.79 6.23 12.65
C ILE A 110 1.47 7.72 12.89
N VAL A 111 0.85 8.39 11.91
CA VAL A 111 0.56 9.84 12.02
C VAL A 111 -0.49 10.16 13.08
N ASN A 112 -1.37 9.20 13.40
CA ASN A 112 -2.36 9.34 14.46
C ASN A 112 -1.71 9.39 15.86
N VAL A 113 -0.51 8.82 16.02
CA VAL A 113 0.16 8.71 17.32
C VAL A 113 1.47 9.49 17.43
N CYS A 114 1.96 10.04 16.31
CA CYS A 114 3.20 10.78 16.21
C CYS A 114 3.08 11.90 15.16
N ASN A 115 3.45 13.14 15.52
CA ASN A 115 3.64 14.20 14.54
C ASN A 115 4.90 13.92 13.73
N VAL A 116 4.74 13.59 12.45
CA VAL A 116 5.85 13.15 11.58
C VAL A 116 6.55 14.29 10.83
N LYS A 117 5.95 15.49 10.82
CA LYS A 117 6.45 16.62 10.01
C LYS A 117 7.86 17.03 10.44
N GLY A 118 8.79 17.06 9.48
CA GLY A 118 10.19 17.39 9.69
C GLY A 118 11.02 16.29 10.36
N LYS A 119 10.41 15.18 10.79
CA LYS A 119 11.12 14.07 11.44
C LYS A 119 11.71 13.12 10.41
N LYS A 120 12.83 12.48 10.77
CA LYS A 120 13.48 11.46 9.93
C LYS A 120 12.71 10.14 10.04
N ALA A 121 12.31 9.59 8.89
CA ALA A 121 11.66 8.30 8.78
C ALA A 121 12.47 7.34 7.90
N ILE A 122 12.71 6.13 8.38
CA ILE A 122 13.45 5.08 7.66
C ILE A 122 12.52 3.94 7.29
N ILE A 123 12.48 3.59 6.01
CA ILE A 123 11.74 2.44 5.49
C ILE A 123 12.75 1.34 5.14
N LEU A 124 12.90 0.37 6.05
CA LEU A 124 13.80 -0.77 5.87
C LEU A 124 13.23 -1.74 4.83
N GLY A 125 14.05 -2.09 3.84
CA GLY A 125 13.59 -2.92 2.71
C GLY A 125 12.58 -2.21 1.82
N GLY A 126 12.61 -0.87 1.77
CA GLY A 126 11.59 -0.01 1.17
C GLY A 126 11.45 -0.07 -0.36
N THR A 127 12.12 -1.01 -1.04
CA THR A 127 12.01 -1.15 -2.51
C THR A 127 10.83 -1.99 -2.98
N GLY A 128 10.19 -2.73 -2.06
CA GLY A 128 8.98 -3.49 -2.36
C GLY A 128 7.73 -2.61 -2.45
N PRO A 129 6.60 -3.15 -2.91
CA PRO A 129 5.37 -2.39 -3.14
C PRO A 129 4.89 -1.57 -1.93
N VAL A 130 4.77 -2.20 -0.76
CA VAL A 130 4.34 -1.54 0.48
C VAL A 130 5.33 -0.45 0.90
N GLY A 131 6.63 -0.74 0.81
CA GLY A 131 7.69 0.20 1.17
C GLY A 131 7.66 1.48 0.32
N GLN A 132 7.45 1.34 -1.00
CA GLN A 132 7.34 2.48 -1.90
C GLN A 132 6.17 3.39 -1.54
N ARG A 133 4.99 2.80 -1.27
CA ARG A 133 3.80 3.54 -0.89
C ARG A 133 3.93 4.17 0.49
N ALA A 134 4.45 3.45 1.48
CA ALA A 134 4.67 3.98 2.82
C ALA A 134 5.64 5.17 2.79
N ALA A 135 6.72 5.08 1.99
CA ALA A 135 7.66 6.17 1.81
C ALA A 135 7.01 7.41 1.18
N ALA A 136 6.23 7.22 0.12
CA ALA A 136 5.51 8.31 -0.55
C ALA A 136 4.53 9.02 0.40
N LEU A 137 3.73 8.25 1.16
CA LEU A 137 2.71 8.79 2.06
C LEU A 137 3.33 9.54 3.25
N LEU A 138 4.39 8.99 3.87
CA LEU A 138 5.11 9.68 4.95
C LEU A 138 5.78 10.96 4.46
N ALA A 139 6.34 10.96 3.26
CA ALA A 139 6.93 12.15 2.65
C ALA A 139 5.84 13.20 2.36
N GLY A 140 4.65 12.77 1.93
CA GLY A 140 3.47 13.64 1.75
C GLY A 140 2.99 14.29 3.04
N GLU A 141 3.16 13.62 4.18
CA GLU A 141 2.90 14.17 5.53
C GLU A 141 4.05 15.07 6.04
N GLY A 142 5.09 15.26 5.23
CA GLY A 142 6.21 16.16 5.49
C GLY A 142 7.34 15.56 6.31
N ALA A 143 7.43 14.23 6.45
CA ALA A 143 8.61 13.58 7.02
C ALA A 143 9.81 13.65 6.05
N SER A 144 11.02 13.62 6.60
CA SER A 144 12.26 13.41 5.85
C SER A 144 12.49 11.91 5.69
N VAL A 145 12.09 11.37 4.55
CA VAL A 145 11.99 9.91 4.32
C VAL A 145 13.23 9.37 3.61
N PHE A 146 13.71 8.21 4.05
CA PHE A 146 14.73 7.43 3.35
C PHE A 146 14.30 5.96 3.26
N ILE A 147 14.51 5.35 2.08
CA ILE A 147 14.34 3.91 1.89
C ILE A 147 15.68 3.19 1.88
N THR A 148 15.72 1.98 2.43
CA THR A 148 16.92 1.13 2.40
C THR A 148 16.76 -0.07 1.48
N SER A 149 17.88 -0.57 0.98
CA SER A 149 17.96 -1.75 0.14
C SER A 149 19.33 -2.41 0.28
N ARG A 150 19.41 -3.70 -0.08
CA ARG A 150 20.70 -4.40 -0.24
C ARG A 150 21.60 -3.79 -1.30
N SER A 151 21.01 -3.05 -2.25
CA SER A 151 21.72 -2.25 -3.25
C SER A 151 21.25 -0.81 -3.15
N VAL A 152 22.18 0.11 -2.87
CA VAL A 152 21.88 1.55 -2.77
C VAL A 152 21.39 2.09 -4.12
N GLU A 153 21.90 1.57 -5.24
CA GLU A 153 21.44 1.92 -6.59
C GLU A 153 19.96 1.56 -6.77
N LYS A 154 19.55 0.37 -6.33
CA LYS A 154 18.13 -0.03 -6.37
C LYS A 154 17.26 0.88 -5.49
N ALA A 155 17.75 1.29 -4.31
CA ALA A 155 17.05 2.25 -3.47
C ALA A 155 16.95 3.62 -4.17
N SER A 156 18.02 4.14 -4.77
CA SER A 156 18.03 5.41 -5.50
C SER A 156 17.08 5.41 -6.69
N ASN A 157 17.08 4.33 -7.49
CA ASN A 157 16.15 4.19 -8.61
C ASN A 157 14.68 4.20 -8.11
N THR A 158 14.41 3.48 -7.03
CA THR A 158 13.07 3.46 -6.42
C THR A 158 12.66 4.83 -5.89
N ALA A 159 13.57 5.54 -5.22
CA ALA A 159 13.32 6.91 -4.75
C ALA A 159 13.00 7.86 -5.92
N GLY A 160 13.68 7.70 -7.06
CA GLY A 160 13.36 8.41 -8.30
C GLY A 160 11.95 8.11 -8.83
N LEU A 161 11.51 6.86 -8.78
CA LEU A 161 10.15 6.47 -9.16
C LEU A 161 9.10 7.12 -8.24
N ILE A 162 9.32 7.08 -6.93
CA ILE A 162 8.45 7.72 -5.93
C ILE A 162 8.36 9.22 -6.20
N LYS A 163 9.50 9.89 -6.41
CA LYS A 163 9.53 11.32 -6.75
C LYS A 163 8.75 11.64 -8.01
N ASN A 164 8.90 10.83 -9.05
CA ASN A 164 8.22 11.05 -10.31
C ASN A 164 6.69 10.87 -10.19
N ARG A 165 6.22 9.84 -9.48
CA ARG A 165 4.79 9.53 -9.31
C ARG A 165 4.09 10.45 -8.32
N PHE A 166 4.71 10.73 -7.18
CA PHE A 166 4.05 11.42 -6.06
C PHE A 166 4.49 12.87 -5.86
N LYS A 167 5.51 13.33 -6.59
CA LYS A 167 6.07 14.69 -6.48
C LYS A 167 6.58 15.03 -5.07
N VAL A 168 7.12 14.02 -4.37
CA VAL A 168 7.75 14.12 -3.05
C VAL A 168 9.22 13.72 -3.12
N GLU A 169 10.03 14.22 -2.21
CA GLU A 169 11.43 13.80 -2.09
C GLU A 169 11.56 12.59 -1.17
N CYS A 170 12.42 11.64 -1.56
CA CYS A 170 12.79 10.48 -0.76
C CYS A 170 14.29 10.23 -0.96
N GLY A 171 15.01 10.00 0.14
CA GLY A 171 16.41 9.60 0.09
C GLY A 171 16.57 8.08 -0.07
N ALA A 172 17.80 7.67 -0.39
CA ALA A 172 18.19 6.27 -0.49
C ALA A 172 19.40 6.00 0.39
N LEU A 173 19.37 4.89 1.14
CA LEU A 173 20.45 4.47 2.02
C LEU A 173 20.78 2.99 1.77
N ALA A 174 22.01 2.59 2.08
CA ALA A 174 22.39 1.19 2.10
C ALA A 174 21.70 0.46 3.28
N GLY A 175 21.41 -0.82 3.11
CA GLY A 175 20.77 -1.66 4.12
C GLY A 175 20.99 -3.15 3.85
N GLY A 176 22.10 -3.51 3.20
CA GLY A 176 22.44 -4.89 2.85
C GLY A 176 22.90 -5.71 4.04
N SER A 177 23.54 -5.07 5.00
CA SER A 177 24.04 -5.66 6.25
C SER A 177 23.34 -5.09 7.48
N ASP A 178 23.47 -5.79 8.60
CA ASP A 178 22.92 -5.37 9.90
C ASP A 178 23.55 -4.04 10.35
N LEU A 179 24.85 -3.84 10.07
CA LEU A 179 25.52 -2.57 10.37
C LEU A 179 24.94 -1.42 9.56
N GLU A 180 24.73 -1.60 8.26
CA GLU A 180 24.12 -0.55 7.42
C GLU A 180 22.70 -0.19 7.87
N ARG A 181 21.89 -1.19 8.24
CA ARG A 181 20.52 -0.95 8.72
C ARG A 181 20.51 -0.24 10.08
N ARG A 182 21.43 -0.60 10.98
CA ARG A 182 21.68 0.15 12.23
C ARG A 182 22.07 1.61 11.97
N THR A 183 23.06 1.84 11.13
CA THR A 183 23.51 3.19 10.80
C THR A 183 22.40 4.01 10.14
N ALA A 184 21.57 3.39 9.30
CA ALA A 184 20.46 4.08 8.65
C ALA A 184 19.46 4.67 9.67
N ILE A 185 19.15 3.94 10.74
CA ILE A 185 18.16 4.34 11.76
C ILE A 185 18.69 5.36 12.79
N GLU A 186 19.99 5.70 12.77
CA GLU A 186 20.54 6.73 13.66
C GLU A 186 19.81 8.07 13.49
N GLY A 187 19.32 8.63 14.61
CA GLY A 187 18.55 9.88 14.61
C GLY A 187 17.17 9.78 13.96
N ALA A 188 16.71 8.59 13.56
CA ALA A 188 15.35 8.39 13.06
C ALA A 188 14.34 8.49 14.20
N SER A 189 13.18 9.08 13.91
CA SER A 189 12.02 9.07 14.81
C SER A 189 11.04 7.97 14.46
N ILE A 190 11.01 7.55 13.20
CA ILE A 190 10.07 6.56 12.68
C ILE A 190 10.87 5.51 11.93
N VAL A 191 10.65 4.24 12.25
CA VAL A 191 11.24 3.12 11.50
C VAL A 191 10.12 2.18 11.07
N VAL A 192 10.04 1.93 9.77
CA VAL A 192 9.06 1.03 9.17
C VAL A 192 9.79 -0.12 8.49
N SER A 193 9.48 -1.37 8.84
CA SER A 193 9.98 -2.56 8.17
C SER A 193 9.00 -3.02 7.10
N THR A 194 9.47 -3.11 5.86
CA THR A 194 8.70 -3.63 4.71
C THR A 194 9.49 -4.69 3.94
N GLY A 195 10.30 -5.47 4.66
CA GLY A 195 11.08 -6.57 4.10
C GLY A 195 10.22 -7.71 3.56
N ALA A 196 10.89 -8.68 2.93
CA ALA A 196 10.23 -9.91 2.53
C ALA A 196 9.71 -10.69 3.75
N SER A 197 8.66 -11.47 3.55
CA SER A 197 8.07 -12.31 4.59
C SER A 197 9.11 -13.22 5.26
N GLY A 198 9.09 -13.28 6.59
CA GLY A 198 10.02 -14.11 7.37
C GLY A 198 11.47 -13.62 7.40
N VAL A 199 11.73 -12.35 7.06
CA VAL A 199 13.08 -11.76 7.07
C VAL A 199 13.18 -10.71 8.17
N VAL A 200 14.12 -10.92 9.10
CA VAL A 200 14.49 -9.93 10.11
C VAL A 200 15.36 -8.84 9.47
N LEU A 201 14.97 -7.59 9.67
CA LEU A 201 15.69 -6.40 9.19
C LEU A 201 16.31 -5.58 10.33
N LEU A 202 15.82 -5.69 11.55
CA LEU A 202 16.36 -4.91 12.67
C LEU A 202 16.24 -5.71 13.96
N ASP A 203 17.36 -5.92 14.67
CA ASP A 203 17.35 -6.63 15.95
C ASP A 203 16.81 -5.72 17.07
N GLU A 204 16.27 -6.31 18.14
CA GLU A 204 15.80 -5.54 19.30
C GLU A 204 16.91 -4.67 19.91
N ASN A 205 18.12 -5.21 19.98
CA ASN A 205 19.28 -4.51 20.54
C ASN A 205 19.70 -3.29 19.71
N ASP A 206 19.28 -3.21 18.45
CA ASP A 206 19.63 -2.13 17.56
C ASP A 206 18.76 -0.88 17.76
N TRP A 207 17.58 -1.03 18.37
CA TRP A 207 16.62 0.08 18.51
C TRP A 207 16.17 0.35 19.95
N LYS A 208 16.19 -0.64 20.84
CA LYS A 208 15.60 -0.52 22.19
C LYS A 208 16.12 0.70 22.96
N ASP A 209 17.43 0.95 22.89
CA ASP A 209 18.11 2.03 23.62
C ASP A 209 18.15 3.37 22.85
N SER A 210 17.62 3.40 21.61
CA SER A 210 17.55 4.64 20.84
C SER A 210 16.71 5.68 21.56
N GLN A 211 17.27 6.88 21.70
CA GLN A 211 16.60 8.04 22.31
C GLN A 211 15.75 8.83 21.30
N SER A 212 15.95 8.60 20.00
CA SER A 212 15.27 9.36 18.94
C SER A 212 14.04 8.66 18.38
N ILE A 213 14.03 7.32 18.35
CA ILE A 213 12.92 6.55 17.77
C ILE A 213 11.69 6.70 18.68
N GLU A 214 10.58 7.11 18.10
CA GLU A 214 9.28 7.26 18.75
C GLU A 214 8.30 6.17 18.31
N VAL A 215 8.39 5.75 17.03
CA VAL A 215 7.47 4.77 16.43
C VAL A 215 8.22 3.70 15.64
N LEU A 216 7.85 2.46 15.88
CA LEU A 216 8.25 1.28 15.10
C LEU A 216 7.01 0.67 14.46
N CYS A 217 7.11 0.31 13.19
CA CYS A 217 6.04 -0.36 12.47
C CYS A 217 6.61 -1.48 11.62
N ASP A 218 6.06 -2.69 11.71
CA ASP A 218 6.49 -3.82 10.88
C ASP A 218 5.34 -4.39 10.10
N ALA A 219 5.47 -4.35 8.77
CA ALA A 219 4.48 -4.88 7.85
C ALA A 219 4.60 -6.40 7.64
N ASN A 220 5.64 -7.04 8.16
CA ASN A 220 5.79 -8.49 8.06
C ASN A 220 4.76 -9.21 8.96
N ALA A 221 3.96 -10.09 8.36
CA ALA A 221 2.98 -10.94 9.04
C ALA A 221 3.43 -12.39 9.18
N MET A 222 4.64 -12.71 8.73
CA MET A 222 5.20 -14.05 8.77
C MET A 222 6.44 -14.08 9.69
N PRO A 223 6.39 -14.83 10.80
CA PRO A 223 7.56 -15.03 11.66
C PRO A 223 8.74 -15.67 10.90
N PRO A 224 10.00 -15.31 11.23
CA PRO A 224 10.36 -14.24 12.17
C PRO A 224 9.99 -12.86 11.63
N LEU A 225 9.59 -11.96 12.53
CA LEU A 225 9.16 -10.60 12.19
C LEU A 225 10.34 -9.75 11.68
N GLY A 226 10.03 -8.67 10.98
CA GLY A 226 11.02 -7.76 10.41
C GLY A 226 11.77 -6.93 11.45
N ILE A 227 11.17 -6.68 12.60
CA ILE A 227 11.82 -6.00 13.73
C ILE A 227 11.75 -6.92 14.95
N GLY A 228 12.87 -7.13 15.64
CA GLY A 228 12.92 -7.89 16.89
C GLY A 228 12.28 -7.12 18.06
N GLY A 229 11.65 -7.84 18.99
CA GLY A 229 11.06 -7.26 20.21
C GLY A 229 9.66 -6.64 20.05
N ILE A 230 9.12 -6.60 18.83
CA ILE A 230 7.73 -6.24 18.54
C ILE A 230 6.88 -7.49 18.29
N GLU A 231 5.57 -7.38 18.50
CA GLU A 231 4.61 -8.47 18.29
C GLU A 231 3.67 -8.15 17.13
N MET A 232 3.18 -9.18 16.43
CA MET A 232 2.24 -9.00 15.29
C MET A 232 0.99 -8.19 15.65
N ASN A 233 0.50 -8.34 16.89
CA ASN A 233 -0.72 -7.68 17.37
C ASN A 233 -0.47 -6.30 18.00
N ASP A 234 0.79 -5.82 18.04
CA ASP A 234 1.08 -4.52 18.64
C ASP A 234 0.33 -3.41 17.88
N LYS A 235 -0.40 -2.57 18.63
CA LYS A 235 -1.20 -1.47 18.08
C LYS A 235 -0.97 -0.24 18.93
N ALA A 236 0.08 0.51 18.58
CA ALA A 236 0.64 1.57 19.42
C ALA A 236 1.05 1.07 20.82
N THR A 237 1.39 -0.23 20.94
CA THR A 237 1.83 -0.83 22.20
C THR A 237 3.17 -0.24 22.61
N GLU A 238 3.35 0.08 23.88
CA GLU A 238 4.62 0.59 24.36
C GLU A 238 5.67 -0.52 24.47
N ARG A 239 6.82 -0.32 23.83
CA ARG A 239 7.99 -1.21 23.88
C ARG A 239 9.23 -0.34 24.07
N HIS A 240 9.96 -0.49 25.18
CA HIS A 240 11.15 0.31 25.50
C HIS A 240 10.94 1.84 25.31
N GLY A 241 9.79 2.35 25.76
CA GLY A 241 9.41 3.77 25.65
C GLY A 241 8.98 4.23 24.25
N LYS A 242 8.71 3.31 23.33
CA LYS A 242 8.38 3.58 21.91
C LYS A 242 7.04 2.96 21.57
N LYS A 243 6.31 3.54 20.62
CA LYS A 243 5.05 2.96 20.14
C LYS A 243 5.34 1.95 19.03
N ALA A 244 4.98 0.70 19.25
CA ALA A 244 5.14 -0.38 18.28
C ALA A 244 3.82 -0.69 17.57
N PHE A 245 3.93 -0.99 16.27
CA PHE A 245 2.87 -1.54 15.44
C PHE A 245 3.35 -2.82 14.76
N GLY A 246 2.63 -3.90 14.98
CA GLY A 246 2.75 -5.12 14.20
C GLY A 246 1.74 -5.18 13.07
N SER A 247 2.01 -6.05 12.10
CA SER A 247 1.22 -6.24 10.89
C SER A 247 -0.25 -6.56 11.11
N ILE A 248 -0.60 -7.29 12.19
CA ILE A 248 -2.00 -7.56 12.55
C ILE A 248 -2.61 -6.35 13.29
N GLY A 249 -1.83 -5.70 14.16
CA GLY A 249 -2.29 -4.57 14.97
C GLY A 249 -2.78 -3.38 14.13
N PHE A 250 -2.08 -3.04 13.04
CA PHE A 250 -2.61 -2.09 12.04
C PHE A 250 -3.38 -2.77 10.89
N GLY A 251 -3.20 -4.08 10.68
CA GLY A 251 -3.83 -4.85 9.60
C GLY A 251 -5.35 -4.89 9.67
N GLY A 252 -5.95 -4.76 10.85
CA GLY A 252 -7.39 -4.58 10.99
C GLY A 252 -7.92 -3.35 10.23
N LEU A 253 -7.18 -2.22 10.29
CA LEU A 253 -7.52 -1.03 9.50
C LEU A 253 -7.32 -1.28 8.00
N LYS A 254 -6.25 -1.98 7.60
CA LYS A 254 -5.99 -2.34 6.20
C LYS A 254 -7.18 -3.07 5.58
N ILE A 255 -7.71 -4.09 6.26
CA ILE A 255 -8.87 -4.85 5.80
C ILE A 255 -10.12 -3.96 5.73
N ALA A 256 -10.35 -3.14 6.76
CA ALA A 256 -11.50 -2.25 6.79
C ALA A 256 -11.46 -1.21 5.66
N VAL A 257 -10.30 -0.61 5.40
CA VAL A 257 -10.09 0.36 4.32
C VAL A 257 -10.29 -0.30 2.96
N HIS A 258 -9.73 -1.49 2.74
CA HIS A 258 -9.92 -2.20 1.47
C HIS A 258 -11.41 -2.46 1.21
N ARG A 259 -12.15 -2.99 2.19
CA ARG A 259 -13.61 -3.21 2.09
C ARG A 259 -14.37 -1.91 1.83
N ALA A 260 -14.03 -0.84 2.54
CA ALA A 260 -14.68 0.47 2.36
C ALA A 260 -14.44 1.05 0.96
N CYS A 261 -13.22 0.92 0.43
CA CYS A 261 -12.91 1.33 -0.95
C CYS A 261 -13.72 0.52 -1.97
N ILE A 262 -13.84 -0.80 -1.80
CA ILE A 262 -14.69 -1.63 -2.66
C ILE A 262 -16.15 -1.16 -2.63
N GLY A 263 -16.72 -0.91 -1.45
CA GLY A 263 -18.08 -0.40 -1.34
C GLY A 263 -18.27 0.93 -2.09
N GLN A 264 -17.31 1.84 -1.94
CA GLN A 264 -17.35 3.14 -2.62
C GLN A 264 -17.15 3.06 -4.13
N LEU A 265 -16.56 2.00 -4.66
CA LEU A 265 -16.53 1.80 -6.11
C LEU A 265 -17.95 1.75 -6.72
N PHE A 266 -18.95 1.35 -5.93
CA PHE A 266 -20.34 1.19 -6.38
C PHE A 266 -21.27 2.37 -6.06
N GLU A 267 -20.78 3.38 -5.32
CA GLU A 267 -21.56 4.57 -4.96
C GLU A 267 -21.63 5.60 -6.10
N ASN A 268 -20.63 5.62 -6.97
CA ASN A 268 -20.61 6.40 -8.21
C ASN A 268 -19.74 5.67 -9.25
N ASN A 269 -19.59 6.24 -10.46
CA ASN A 269 -18.81 5.64 -11.55
C ASN A 269 -17.53 6.40 -11.91
N GLN A 270 -17.02 7.24 -11.01
CA GLN A 270 -15.90 8.14 -11.26
C GLN A 270 -14.75 8.00 -10.26
N ASN A 271 -14.92 7.20 -9.21
CA ASN A 271 -13.90 7.04 -8.17
C ASN A 271 -12.65 6.37 -8.75
N LEU A 272 -11.50 6.97 -8.46
CA LEU A 272 -10.18 6.43 -8.77
C LEU A 272 -9.47 6.21 -7.43
N PHE A 273 -9.40 4.97 -6.96
CA PHE A 273 -8.70 4.64 -5.72
C PHE A 273 -7.28 4.19 -6.01
N ASP A 274 -6.32 5.11 -5.92
CA ASP A 274 -4.90 4.82 -5.81
C ASP A 274 -4.40 5.21 -4.40
N ALA A 275 -3.08 5.22 -4.20
CA ALA A 275 -2.45 5.45 -2.91
C ALA A 275 -3.00 6.67 -2.16
N GLU A 276 -3.20 7.81 -2.84
CA GLU A 276 -3.68 9.05 -2.24
C GLU A 276 -5.11 8.93 -1.70
N GLU A 277 -6.05 8.41 -2.49
CA GLU A 277 -7.45 8.26 -2.08
C GLU A 277 -7.62 7.15 -1.04
N VAL A 278 -6.89 6.04 -1.18
CA VAL A 278 -6.87 4.95 -0.19
C VAL A 278 -6.30 5.45 1.15
N TYR A 279 -5.26 6.29 1.12
CA TYR A 279 -4.72 6.91 2.33
C TYR A 279 -5.71 7.91 2.96
N SER A 280 -6.37 8.73 2.15
CA SER A 280 -7.44 9.60 2.63
C SER A 280 -8.55 8.80 3.32
N MET A 281 -8.91 7.63 2.78
CA MET A 281 -9.86 6.72 3.42
C MET A 281 -9.36 6.22 4.77
N ALA A 282 -8.11 5.74 4.83
CA ALA A 282 -7.51 5.26 6.07
C ALA A 282 -7.52 6.31 7.18
N LYS A 283 -7.21 7.57 6.85
CA LYS A 283 -7.26 8.69 7.81
C LYS A 283 -8.67 8.99 8.30
N LYS A 284 -9.70 8.84 7.47
CA LYS A 284 -11.11 9.06 7.88
C LYS A 284 -11.65 7.96 8.80
N MET A 285 -11.01 6.80 8.81
CA MET A 285 -11.43 5.62 9.55
C MET A 285 -10.69 5.44 10.89
N LEU A 286 -9.78 6.36 11.24
CA LEU A 286 -9.13 6.47 12.54
C LEU A 286 -9.70 7.66 13.32
#